data_AF-A0A1F5YA08-F1
#
_entry.id   AF-A0A1F5YA08-F1
#
_cell.length_a   1.000
_cell.length_b   1.000
_cell.length_c   1.000
_cell.angle_alpha   90.00
_cell.angle_beta   90.00
_cell.angle_gamma   90.00
#
_symmetry.space_group_name_H-M   'P 1'
#
loop_
_entity.id
_entity.type
_entity.pdbx_description
1 polymer ?
#
loop_
_entity_poly.entity_id
_entity_poly.type
_entity_poly.pdbx_seq_one_letter_code
_entity_poly.pdbx_strand_id
1 'polypeptide(L)'
;MIIPTPLYGFPIDRRGYEEAIARRAPRAFVLWDIAQAYGVEDEDGLQTDHAQGAFVGLGMGKLLSSIEGGMLLLRDEAIYRKVRDHRRKCFSSSGAIRSLKKWILGIGTYWALREPFLSLTDWLESRSDLLDRYNGEIPVDRGPFMPDNAMEMPTPLQAKLGSLQLVDYERIIARRRETASRYEMKLKEAGFPLFSSPSPIPPTFAQFPLRVGDRERVQTALRKHGIQARASVPYACSDLAGYEAHRDRCPNATLHARRILVLPNWYGMTLSQVDRVVEGLIRCRDEEPDIFPTS
;
A
#
# COMPACT_ATOMS: atom_id res chain seq x y z
N MET A 1 -4.59 -21.98 6.04
CA MET A 1 -4.73 -20.55 6.38
C MET A 1 -5.05 -19.81 5.10
N ILE A 2 -5.88 -18.78 5.17
CA ILE A 2 -6.23 -17.91 4.04
C ILE A 2 -5.89 -16.48 4.44
N ILE A 3 -5.23 -15.75 3.54
CA ILE A 3 -4.79 -14.37 3.77
C ILE A 3 -5.43 -13.49 2.71
N PRO A 4 -6.60 -12.90 2.98
CA PRO A 4 -7.17 -11.87 2.12
C PRO A 4 -6.32 -10.61 2.22
N THR A 5 -5.98 -10.03 1.07
CA THR A 5 -5.14 -8.84 0.98
C THR A 5 -5.85 -7.78 0.13
N PRO A 6 -6.79 -7.00 0.70
CA PRO A 6 -7.36 -5.84 0.04
C PRO A 6 -6.25 -4.84 -0.34
N LEU A 7 -6.08 -4.61 -1.64
CA LEU A 7 -5.06 -3.72 -2.18
C LEU A 7 -5.60 -2.30 -2.38
N TYR A 8 -4.73 -1.31 -2.21
CA TYR A 8 -5.00 0.11 -2.46
C TYR A 8 -6.15 0.72 -1.64
N GLY A 9 -6.67 0.00 -0.65
CA GLY A 9 -7.81 0.41 0.18
C GLY A 9 -9.17 0.00 -0.37
N PHE A 10 -9.21 -0.80 -1.44
CA PHE A 10 -10.45 -1.30 -2.02
C PHE A 10 -10.98 -2.50 -1.22
N PRO A 11 -12.31 -2.58 -0.99
CA PRO A 11 -12.91 -3.77 -0.41
C PRO A 11 -12.81 -4.95 -1.37
N ILE A 12 -12.77 -6.15 -0.83
CA ILE A 12 -12.97 -7.38 -1.62
C ILE A 12 -14.46 -7.74 -1.68
N ASP A 13 -14.84 -8.59 -2.63
CA ASP A 13 -16.18 -9.21 -2.65
C ASP A 13 -16.34 -10.14 -1.43
N ARG A 14 -16.90 -9.62 -0.33
CA ARG A 14 -17.10 -10.34 0.94
C ARG A 14 -17.92 -11.62 0.72
N ARG A 15 -19.06 -11.51 0.05
CA ARG A 15 -19.98 -12.63 -0.15
C ARG A 15 -19.34 -13.74 -0.98
N GLY A 16 -18.76 -13.41 -2.13
CA GLY A 16 -18.09 -14.41 -2.97
C GLY A 16 -16.90 -15.05 -2.27
N TYR A 17 -16.14 -14.27 -1.49
CA TYR A 17 -15.04 -14.75 -0.66
C TYR A 17 -15.51 -15.73 0.44
N GLU A 18 -16.51 -15.37 1.24
CA GLU A 18 -17.02 -16.20 2.33
C GLU A 18 -17.65 -17.50 1.82
N GLU A 19 -18.45 -17.42 0.74
CA GLU A 19 -19.02 -18.60 0.08
C GLU A 19 -17.93 -19.55 -0.43
N ALA A 20 -16.84 -19.01 -0.99
CA ALA A 20 -15.70 -19.81 -1.45
C ALA A 20 -14.98 -20.52 -0.30
N ILE A 21 -14.79 -19.85 0.84
CA ILE A 21 -14.18 -20.44 2.04
C ILE A 21 -15.07 -21.52 2.62
N ALA A 22 -16.35 -21.23 2.83
CA ALA A 22 -17.29 -22.18 3.42
C ALA A 22 -17.32 -23.50 2.63
N ARG A 23 -17.25 -23.41 1.30
CA ARG A 23 -17.27 -24.58 0.41
C ARG A 23 -15.94 -25.33 0.35
N ARG A 24 -14.81 -24.64 0.26
CA ARG A 24 -13.50 -25.27 -0.05
C ARG A 24 -12.61 -25.50 1.17
N ALA A 25 -12.75 -24.66 2.18
CA ALA A 25 -11.87 -24.66 3.34
C ALA A 25 -12.59 -24.14 4.61
N PRO A 26 -13.70 -24.77 5.04
CA PRO A 26 -14.53 -24.27 6.15
C PRO A 26 -13.81 -24.21 7.51
N ARG A 27 -12.66 -24.88 7.64
CA ARG A 27 -11.81 -24.88 8.84
C ARG A 27 -10.55 -24.01 8.70
N ALA A 28 -10.42 -23.25 7.61
CA ALA A 28 -9.25 -22.41 7.41
C ALA A 28 -9.21 -21.27 8.43
N PHE A 29 -8.04 -21.06 9.02
CA PHE A 29 -7.73 -19.83 9.74
C PHE A 29 -7.63 -18.68 8.74
N VAL A 30 -8.45 -17.64 8.91
CA VAL A 30 -8.48 -16.41 8.11
C VAL A 30 -7.71 -15.32 8.85
N LEU A 31 -6.61 -14.89 8.23
CA LEU A 31 -5.71 -13.86 8.73
C LEU A 31 -5.58 -12.78 7.67
N TRP A 32 -6.23 -11.64 7.85
CA TRP A 32 -6.18 -10.58 6.84
C TRP A 32 -4.82 -9.90 6.79
N ASP A 33 -4.35 -9.58 5.60
CA ASP A 33 -3.30 -8.58 5.41
C ASP A 33 -3.95 -7.28 4.98
N ILE A 34 -4.15 -6.38 5.94
CA ILE A 34 -4.75 -5.07 5.70
C ILE A 34 -3.69 -3.99 5.52
N ALA A 35 -2.43 -4.31 5.22
CA ALA A 35 -1.34 -3.33 5.10
C ALA A 35 -1.58 -2.21 4.08
N GLN A 36 -2.65 -2.25 3.28
CA GLN A 36 -3.09 -1.15 2.42
C GLN A 36 -4.58 -0.79 2.58
N ALA A 37 -5.29 -1.33 3.57
CA ALA A 37 -6.74 -1.18 3.68
C ALA A 37 -7.25 -1.25 5.13
N TYR A 38 -6.61 -0.53 6.04
CA TYR A 38 -7.14 -0.34 7.39
C TYR A 38 -8.56 0.22 7.32
N GLY A 39 -9.46 -0.26 8.16
CA GLY A 39 -10.83 0.23 8.26
C GLY A 39 -11.61 0.16 6.94
N VAL A 40 -11.29 -0.80 6.06
CA VAL A 40 -12.07 -1.01 4.84
C VAL A 40 -13.41 -1.65 5.18
N GLU A 41 -14.47 -1.06 4.63
CA GLU A 41 -15.85 -1.42 4.93
C GLU A 41 -16.61 -1.75 3.65
N ASP A 42 -17.69 -2.50 3.82
CA ASP A 42 -18.77 -2.61 2.86
C ASP A 42 -20.12 -2.38 3.56
N GLU A 43 -21.22 -2.71 2.89
CA GLU A 43 -22.58 -2.51 3.42
C GLU A 43 -22.83 -3.26 4.74
N ASP A 44 -22.08 -4.33 4.99
CA ASP A 44 -22.15 -5.15 6.20
C ASP A 44 -21.10 -4.75 7.26
N GLY A 45 -20.52 -3.54 7.15
CA GLY A 45 -19.55 -2.99 8.11
C GLY A 45 -18.10 -3.35 7.80
N LEU A 46 -17.26 -3.51 8.82
CA LEU A 46 -15.81 -3.69 8.66
C LEU A 46 -15.48 -5.09 8.11
N GLN A 47 -14.69 -5.17 7.03
CA GLN A 47 -14.40 -6.46 6.37
C GLN A 47 -13.60 -7.44 7.23
N THR A 48 -12.95 -6.95 8.29
CA THR A 48 -12.20 -7.78 9.23
C THR A 48 -13.03 -8.30 10.41
N ASP A 49 -14.33 -8.00 10.49
CA ASP A 49 -15.16 -8.35 11.67
C ASP A 49 -15.29 -9.85 11.91
N HIS A 50 -15.22 -10.68 10.88
CA HIS A 50 -15.27 -12.14 11.00
C HIS A 50 -13.88 -12.81 10.95
N ALA A 51 -12.82 -12.03 10.83
CA ALA A 51 -11.46 -12.55 10.79
C ALA A 51 -10.99 -13.07 12.16
N GLN A 52 -10.17 -14.12 12.16
CA GLN A 52 -9.47 -14.56 13.39
C GLN A 52 -8.27 -13.65 13.71
N GLY A 53 -7.74 -12.93 12.73
CA GLY A 53 -6.71 -11.91 12.94
C GLY A 53 -6.48 -11.01 11.73
N ALA A 54 -5.63 -10.01 11.92
CA ALA A 54 -5.22 -9.09 10.86
C ALA A 54 -3.77 -8.57 11.06
N PHE A 55 -3.03 -8.42 9.97
CA PHE A 55 -1.75 -7.73 9.90
C PHE A 55 -1.95 -6.27 9.49
N VAL A 56 -1.32 -5.36 10.24
CA VAL A 56 -1.32 -3.92 10.00
C VAL A 56 0.11 -3.47 9.74
N GLY A 57 0.35 -2.70 8.69
CA GLY A 57 1.66 -2.13 8.37
C GLY A 57 1.79 -0.66 8.75
N LEU A 58 2.75 -0.29 9.57
CA LEU A 58 2.94 1.10 10.01
C LEU A 58 4.22 1.72 9.43
N GLY A 59 4.62 1.25 8.25
CA GLY A 59 5.72 1.81 7.48
C GLY A 59 5.39 3.16 6.84
N MET A 60 6.40 3.83 6.32
CA MET A 60 6.22 5.03 5.50
C MET A 60 5.35 4.76 4.27
N GLY A 61 4.51 5.74 3.92
CA GLY A 61 3.59 5.64 2.78
C GLY A 61 2.31 4.84 3.03
N LYS A 62 2.16 4.23 4.21
CA LYS A 62 0.92 3.56 4.64
C LYS A 62 -0.15 4.60 5.03
N LEU A 63 -1.39 4.14 5.21
CA LEU A 63 -2.50 5.01 5.67
C LEU A 63 -2.15 5.72 6.99
N LEU A 64 -1.58 4.96 7.92
CA LEU A 64 -0.99 5.43 9.17
C LEU A 64 0.46 4.94 9.22
N SER A 65 1.37 5.76 9.72
CA SER A 65 2.80 5.47 9.80
C SER A 65 3.36 5.77 11.18
N SER A 66 4.12 4.81 11.71
CA SER A 66 5.02 4.98 12.84
C SER A 66 6.48 5.01 12.38
N ILE A 67 6.75 5.56 11.19
CA ILE A 67 8.01 5.48 10.43
C ILE A 67 8.24 4.06 9.91
N GLU A 68 8.34 3.11 10.83
CA GLU A 68 8.40 1.67 10.58
C GLU A 68 7.58 0.95 11.65
N GLY A 69 7.17 -0.29 11.36
CA GLY A 69 6.54 -1.17 12.32
C GLY A 69 5.29 -1.82 11.76
N GLY A 70 4.57 -2.51 12.64
CA GLY A 70 3.32 -3.17 12.31
C GLY A 70 2.65 -3.72 13.56
N MET A 71 1.44 -4.22 13.37
CA MET A 71 0.66 -4.86 14.42
C MET A 71 0.09 -6.17 13.89
N LEU A 72 0.00 -7.16 14.78
CA LEU A 72 -0.77 -8.38 14.57
C LEU A 72 -1.93 -8.35 15.55
N LEU A 73 -3.13 -8.27 15.01
CA LEU A 73 -4.39 -8.33 15.75
C LEU A 73 -4.86 -9.79 15.75
N LEU A 74 -5.27 -10.29 16.91
CA LEU A 74 -5.77 -11.65 17.08
C LEU A 74 -7.03 -11.61 17.94
N ARG A 75 -8.08 -12.28 17.47
CA ARG A 75 -9.36 -12.36 18.17
C ARG A 75 -9.33 -13.37 19.32
N ASP A 76 -8.66 -14.50 19.10
CA ASP A 76 -8.54 -15.55 20.11
C ASP A 76 -7.44 -15.20 21.13
N GLU A 77 -7.82 -15.10 22.39
CA GLU A 77 -6.91 -14.71 23.46
C GLU A 77 -5.82 -15.77 23.71
N ALA A 78 -6.14 -17.06 23.57
CA ALA A 78 -5.17 -18.13 23.80
C ALA A 78 -4.08 -18.13 22.72
N ILE A 79 -4.43 -17.91 21.44
CA ILE A 79 -3.49 -17.72 20.34
C ILE A 79 -2.67 -16.45 20.58
N TYR A 80 -3.32 -15.34 20.95
CA TYR A 80 -2.63 -14.08 21.29
C TYR A 80 -1.56 -14.27 22.35
N ARG A 81 -1.89 -14.93 23.48
CA ARG A 81 -0.93 -15.18 24.57
C ARG A 81 0.26 -16.00 24.09
N LYS A 82 0.01 -17.08 23.34
CA LYS A 82 1.09 -17.92 22.74
C LYS A 82 2.01 -17.11 21.83
N VAL A 83 1.44 -16.32 20.92
CA VAL A 83 2.20 -15.47 19.98
C VAL A 83 2.98 -14.39 20.73
N ARG A 84 2.37 -13.73 21.71
CA ARG A 84 3.02 -12.72 22.55
C ARG A 84 4.19 -13.30 23.33
N ASP A 85 4.02 -14.47 23.92
CA ASP A 85 5.05 -15.12 24.74
C ASP A 85 6.20 -15.63 23.86
N HIS A 86 5.91 -16.13 22.65
CA HIS A 86 6.93 -16.42 21.64
C HIS A 86 7.69 -15.15 21.22
N ARG A 87 6.98 -14.07 20.89
CA ARG A 87 7.57 -12.76 20.55
C ARG A 87 8.49 -12.26 21.66
N ARG A 88 8.09 -12.36 22.94
CA ARG A 88 8.93 -11.95 24.08
C ARG A 88 10.25 -12.72 24.18
N LYS A 89 10.29 -13.98 23.75
CA LYS A 89 11.51 -14.80 23.76
C LYS A 89 12.42 -14.48 22.57
N CYS A 90 11.84 -14.18 21.41
CA CYS A 90 12.59 -14.05 20.17
C CYS A 90 12.95 -12.60 19.81
N PHE A 91 12.23 -11.60 20.34
CA PHE A 91 12.39 -10.21 19.93
C PHE A 91 13.27 -9.43 20.91
N SER A 92 14.19 -8.63 20.38
CA SER A 92 14.98 -7.70 21.19
C SER A 92 14.19 -6.43 21.52
N SER A 93 14.40 -5.89 22.72
CA SER A 93 13.86 -4.58 23.09
C SER A 93 14.63 -3.46 22.40
N SER A 94 13.94 -2.35 22.15
CA SER A 94 14.51 -1.16 21.54
C SER A 94 15.01 -0.20 22.63
N GLY A 95 16.32 0.07 22.65
CA GLY A 95 16.93 1.03 23.59
C GLY A 95 16.80 2.49 23.16
N ALA A 96 17.14 3.42 24.06
CA ALA A 96 17.03 4.87 23.84
C ALA A 96 17.80 5.38 22.60
N ILE A 97 18.97 4.81 22.31
CA ILE A 97 19.76 5.14 21.11
C ILE A 97 18.96 4.86 19.83
N ARG A 98 18.16 3.78 19.79
CA ARG A 98 17.32 3.48 18.63
C ARG A 98 16.18 4.47 18.49
N SER A 99 15.55 4.88 19.60
CA SER A 99 14.55 5.94 19.57
C SER A 99 15.11 7.23 18.97
N LEU A 100 16.34 7.62 19.33
CA LEU A 100 17.02 8.77 18.74
C LEU A 100 17.28 8.58 17.24
N LYS A 101 17.79 7.42 16.83
CA LYS A 101 17.98 7.10 15.40
C LYS A 101 16.67 7.19 14.60
N LYS A 102 15.57 6.68 15.15
CA LYS A 102 14.24 6.77 14.51
C LYS A 102 13.70 8.19 14.50
N TRP A 103 13.99 8.99 15.51
CA TRP A 103 13.63 10.41 15.51
C TRP A 103 14.38 11.19 14.42
N ILE A 104 15.70 10.98 14.31
CA ILE A 104 16.53 11.56 13.24
C ILE A 104 16.02 11.10 11.87
N LEU A 105 15.74 9.81 11.71
CA LEU A 105 15.17 9.28 10.47
C LEU A 105 13.83 9.97 10.14
N GLY A 106 12.91 10.07 11.10
CA GLY A 106 11.62 10.74 10.91
C GLY A 106 11.75 12.21 10.50
N ILE A 107 12.69 12.96 11.10
CA ILE A 107 13.01 14.34 10.69
C ILE A 107 13.56 14.37 9.27
N GLY A 108 14.56 13.52 9.00
CA GLY A 108 15.17 13.43 7.67
C GLY A 108 14.12 13.15 6.60
N THR A 109 13.22 12.19 6.83
CA THR A 109 12.13 11.88 5.91
C THR A 109 11.12 13.01 5.79
N TYR A 110 10.78 13.71 6.88
CA TYR A 110 9.88 14.87 6.83
C TYR A 110 10.42 15.98 5.92
N TRP A 111 11.73 16.23 5.97
CA TRP A 111 12.38 17.20 5.08
C TRP A 111 12.50 16.68 3.65
N ALA A 112 12.90 15.43 3.47
CA ALA A 112 13.01 14.78 2.16
C ALA A 112 11.69 14.79 1.38
N LEU A 113 10.55 14.64 2.06
CA LEU A 113 9.23 14.62 1.44
C LEU A 113 8.63 16.01 1.16
N ARG A 114 9.44 17.08 1.25
CA ARG A 114 9.01 18.47 0.95
C ARG A 114 9.85 19.06 -0.18
N GLU A 115 9.22 19.91 -0.99
CA GLU A 115 9.98 20.70 -1.97
C GLU A 115 10.93 21.69 -1.27
N PRO A 116 12.16 21.90 -1.79
CA PRO A 116 12.71 21.35 -3.03
C PRO A 116 13.42 19.98 -2.87
N PHE A 117 13.50 19.44 -1.65
CA PHE A 117 14.26 18.20 -1.38
C PHE A 117 13.64 16.98 -2.04
N LEU A 118 12.32 16.95 -2.20
CA LEU A 118 11.60 15.88 -2.87
C LEU A 118 12.10 15.66 -4.32
N SER A 119 12.25 16.74 -5.07
CA SER A 119 12.84 16.72 -6.42
C SER A 119 14.30 16.26 -6.42
N LEU A 120 15.07 16.58 -5.38
CA LEU A 120 16.47 16.16 -5.24
C LEU A 120 16.61 14.68 -4.83
N THR A 121 15.72 14.18 -3.98
CA THR A 121 15.71 12.77 -3.57
C THR A 121 15.32 11.87 -4.72
N ASP A 122 14.33 12.27 -5.52
CA ASP A 122 14.00 11.60 -6.81
C ASP A 122 15.20 11.62 -7.76
N TRP A 123 15.83 12.79 -7.82
CA TRP A 123 17.18 13.04 -8.30
C TRP A 123 18.11 11.83 -8.11
N LEU A 124 18.39 11.62 -6.83
CA LEU A 124 19.35 10.66 -6.33
C LEU A 124 18.87 9.22 -6.50
N GLU A 125 17.59 8.95 -6.29
CA GLU A 125 16.99 7.62 -6.45
C GLU A 125 17.06 7.17 -7.91
N SER A 126 16.81 8.07 -8.86
CA SER A 126 16.92 7.76 -10.30
C SER A 126 18.36 7.47 -10.77
N ARG A 127 19.37 7.82 -9.95
CA ARG A 127 20.79 7.64 -10.26
C ARG A 127 21.51 6.62 -9.38
N SER A 128 20.85 6.11 -8.34
CA SER A 128 21.48 5.19 -7.39
C SER A 128 20.50 4.21 -6.77
N ASP A 129 20.85 2.93 -6.82
CA ASP A 129 20.16 1.83 -6.13
C ASP A 129 20.22 1.95 -4.58
N LEU A 130 20.90 2.98 -4.05
CA LEU A 130 21.11 3.20 -2.63
C LEU A 130 19.80 3.50 -1.87
N LEU A 131 18.79 4.05 -2.56
CA LEU A 131 17.50 4.43 -1.98
C LEU A 131 16.41 3.37 -2.15
N ASP A 132 16.63 2.32 -2.95
CA ASP A 132 15.69 1.20 -3.12
C ASP A 132 15.33 0.51 -1.80
N ARG A 133 16.24 0.60 -0.81
CA ARG A 133 16.04 0.07 0.55
C ARG A 133 14.83 0.68 1.26
N TYR A 134 14.39 1.89 0.89
CA TYR A 134 13.24 2.58 1.48
C TYR A 134 11.93 2.36 0.71
N ASN A 135 11.99 1.86 -0.53
CA ASN A 135 10.80 1.61 -1.34
C ASN A 135 10.02 0.37 -0.90
N GLY A 136 10.63 -0.51 -0.09
CA GLY A 136 9.97 -1.68 0.49
C GLY A 136 9.50 -2.71 -0.55
N GLU A 137 9.87 -2.53 -1.82
CA GLU A 137 9.61 -3.50 -2.87
C GLU A 137 10.65 -4.61 -2.76
N ILE A 138 10.18 -5.84 -2.58
CA ILE A 138 11.04 -7.03 -2.61
C ILE A 138 11.42 -7.25 -4.07
N PRO A 139 12.72 -7.17 -4.44
CA PRO A 139 13.16 -7.50 -5.78
C PRO A 139 12.74 -8.95 -6.12
N VAL A 140 12.07 -9.13 -7.26
CA VAL A 140 11.50 -10.43 -7.70
C VAL A 140 12.58 -11.52 -7.77
N ASP A 141 13.82 -11.13 -8.03
CA ASP A 141 15.00 -11.99 -8.20
C ASP A 141 15.63 -12.46 -6.87
N ARG A 142 15.50 -11.69 -5.77
CA ARG A 142 16.11 -12.03 -4.48
C ARG A 142 15.27 -12.95 -3.60
N GLY A 143 14.02 -13.20 -3.98
CA GLY A 143 13.06 -13.96 -3.18
C GLY A 143 12.70 -13.27 -1.85
N PRO A 144 11.82 -13.86 -1.04
CA PRO A 144 11.44 -13.29 0.25
C PRO A 144 12.61 -13.34 1.23
N PHE A 145 13.04 -12.19 1.74
CA PHE A 145 14.01 -12.08 2.82
C PHE A 145 13.40 -11.34 4.01
N MET A 146 13.85 -11.67 5.22
CA MET A 146 13.51 -10.89 6.40
C MET A 146 14.51 -9.73 6.54
N PRO A 147 14.05 -8.50 6.82
CA PRO A 147 14.96 -7.40 7.08
C PRO A 147 15.76 -7.65 8.37
N ASP A 148 16.95 -7.06 8.47
CA ASP A 148 17.87 -7.26 9.60
C ASP A 148 17.23 -6.97 10.96
N ASN A 149 16.23 -6.08 11.00
CA ASN A 149 15.49 -5.67 12.19
C ASN A 149 14.13 -6.39 12.37
N ALA A 150 13.86 -7.48 11.66
CA ALA A 150 12.57 -8.20 11.71
C ALA A 150 12.19 -8.68 13.12
N MET A 151 13.20 -8.97 13.95
CA MET A 151 13.04 -9.48 15.32
C MET A 151 13.24 -8.37 16.37
N GLU A 152 13.02 -7.11 15.99
CA GLU A 152 13.11 -5.97 16.91
C GLU A 152 11.72 -5.43 17.26
N MET A 153 11.51 -5.09 18.53
CA MET A 153 10.29 -4.39 18.95
C MET A 153 10.30 -2.92 18.50
N PRO A 154 9.13 -2.32 18.18
CA PRO A 154 9.02 -0.88 18.00
C PRO A 154 9.39 -0.09 19.25
N THR A 155 10.00 1.08 19.05
CA THR A 155 10.37 2.00 20.13
C THR A 155 9.15 2.69 20.74
N PRO A 156 9.23 3.22 21.98
CA PRO A 156 8.17 4.07 22.56
C PRO A 156 7.82 5.29 21.70
N LEU A 157 8.78 5.86 20.96
CA LEU A 157 8.55 6.95 20.04
C LEU A 157 7.61 6.54 18.89
N GLN A 158 7.89 5.38 18.28
CA GLN A 158 7.06 4.84 17.20
C GLN A 158 5.65 4.53 17.69
N ALA A 159 5.53 3.93 18.88
CA ALA A 159 4.24 3.67 19.51
C ALA A 159 3.46 4.97 19.75
N LYS A 160 4.09 6.01 20.31
CA LYS A 160 3.46 7.32 20.52
C LYS A 160 3.03 7.99 19.22
N LEU A 161 3.88 7.95 18.18
CA LEU A 161 3.55 8.52 16.87
C LEU A 161 2.34 7.82 16.24
N GLY A 162 2.29 6.48 16.29
CA GLY A 162 1.16 5.70 15.81
C GLY A 162 -0.13 6.03 16.57
N SER A 163 -0.07 6.10 17.90
CA SER A 163 -1.23 6.47 18.73
C SER A 163 -1.78 7.86 18.40
N LEU A 164 -0.91 8.84 18.11
CA LEU A 164 -1.35 10.19 17.73
C LEU A 164 -2.06 10.19 16.37
N GLN A 165 -1.56 9.43 15.39
CA GLN A 165 -2.20 9.36 14.07
C GLN A 165 -3.53 8.60 14.10
N LEU A 166 -3.69 7.61 14.99
CA LEU A 166 -4.95 6.88 15.16
C LEU A 166 -6.11 7.82 15.54
N VAL A 167 -5.86 8.86 16.34
CA VAL A 167 -6.88 9.88 16.68
C VAL A 167 -7.40 10.61 15.45
N ASP A 168 -6.53 10.81 14.45
CA ASP A 168 -6.85 11.53 13.21
C ASP A 168 -7.29 10.61 12.07
N TYR A 169 -7.47 9.30 12.32
CA TYR A 169 -7.72 8.30 11.27
C TYR A 169 -8.91 8.67 10.37
N GLU A 170 -10.08 8.98 10.95
CA GLU A 170 -11.28 9.34 10.19
C GLU A 170 -11.05 10.54 9.28
N ARG A 171 -10.37 11.57 9.81
CA ARG A 171 -9.99 12.76 9.05
C ARG A 171 -9.01 12.43 7.92
N ILE A 172 -8.08 11.51 8.16
CA ILE A 172 -7.11 11.04 7.16
C ILE A 172 -7.82 10.35 6.00
N ILE A 173 -8.75 9.44 6.30
CA ILE A 173 -9.52 8.72 5.28
C ILE A 173 -10.45 9.67 4.52
N ALA A 174 -11.14 10.59 5.21
CA ALA A 174 -12.02 11.57 4.56
C ALA A 174 -11.26 12.41 3.51
N ARG A 175 -10.08 12.92 3.85
CA ARG A 175 -9.25 13.70 2.90
C ARG A 175 -8.76 12.88 1.72
N ARG A 176 -8.39 11.61 1.94
CA ARG A 176 -7.97 10.68 0.87
C ARG A 176 -9.12 10.33 -0.07
N ARG A 177 -10.34 10.19 0.45
CA ARG A 177 -11.56 9.97 -0.34
C ARG A 177 -11.94 11.20 -1.15
N GLU A 178 -11.77 12.40 -0.59
CA GLU A 178 -12.02 13.67 -1.28
C GLU A 178 -11.09 13.85 -2.49
N THR A 179 -9.78 13.64 -2.31
CA THR A 179 -8.80 13.69 -3.40
C THR A 179 -9.04 12.58 -4.43
N ALA A 180 -9.37 11.36 -3.99
CA ALA A 180 -9.72 10.26 -4.88
C ALA A 180 -10.97 10.54 -5.71
N SER A 181 -12.02 11.13 -5.11
CA SER A 181 -13.24 11.52 -5.85
C SER A 181 -12.94 12.52 -6.96
N ARG A 182 -12.02 13.47 -6.71
CA ARG A 182 -11.54 14.42 -7.72
C ARG A 182 -10.78 13.72 -8.85
N TYR A 183 -9.92 12.75 -8.52
CA TYR A 183 -9.26 11.90 -9.52
C TYR A 183 -10.28 11.15 -10.36
N GLU A 184 -11.20 10.42 -9.75
CA GLU A 184 -12.20 9.62 -10.46
C GLU A 184 -13.02 10.46 -11.43
N MET A 185 -13.53 11.61 -10.99
CA MET A 185 -14.29 12.51 -11.85
C MET A 185 -13.46 12.97 -13.05
N LYS A 186 -12.28 13.55 -12.84
CA LYS A 186 -11.47 14.11 -13.94
C LYS A 186 -10.90 13.04 -14.87
N LEU A 187 -10.46 11.92 -14.33
CA LEU A 187 -9.92 10.82 -15.13
C LEU A 187 -11.03 10.17 -15.97
N LYS A 188 -12.25 10.05 -15.43
CA LYS A 188 -13.41 9.58 -16.18
C LYS A 188 -13.78 10.53 -17.31
N GLU A 189 -13.84 11.84 -17.05
CA GLU A 189 -14.07 12.87 -18.08
C GLU A 189 -13.02 12.82 -19.18
N ALA A 190 -11.77 12.58 -18.82
CA ALA A 190 -10.67 12.42 -19.76
C ALA A 190 -10.64 11.03 -20.45
N GLY A 191 -11.52 10.09 -20.11
CA GLY A 191 -11.60 8.78 -20.75
C GLY A 191 -10.58 7.74 -20.26
N PHE A 192 -9.98 7.93 -19.08
CA PHE A 192 -9.11 6.91 -18.48
C PHE A 192 -9.93 5.77 -17.83
N PRO A 193 -9.43 4.52 -17.88
CA PRO A 193 -10.09 3.41 -17.22
C PRO A 193 -9.93 3.48 -15.69
N LEU A 194 -11.04 3.35 -14.98
CA LEU A 194 -11.08 3.34 -13.51
C LEU A 194 -11.46 1.96 -12.99
N PHE A 195 -11.01 1.63 -11.78
CA PHE A 195 -11.43 0.43 -11.08
C PHE A 195 -12.79 0.64 -10.44
N SER A 196 -13.67 -0.36 -10.55
CA SER A 196 -14.95 -0.37 -9.82
C SER A 196 -14.75 -0.99 -8.44
N SER A 197 -15.42 -0.43 -7.44
CA SER A 197 -15.53 -1.05 -6.11
C SER A 197 -16.65 -2.10 -6.12
N PRO A 198 -16.47 -3.28 -5.50
CA PRO A 198 -17.55 -4.25 -5.31
C PRO A 198 -18.59 -3.81 -4.27
N SER A 199 -18.35 -2.70 -3.58
CA SER A 199 -19.19 -2.13 -2.53
C SER A 199 -19.53 -0.67 -2.87
N PRO A 200 -20.75 -0.18 -2.53
CA PRO A 200 -21.10 1.23 -2.63
C PRO A 200 -20.35 2.10 -1.60
N ILE A 201 -19.77 1.50 -0.55
CA ILE A 201 -18.92 2.22 0.40
C ILE A 201 -17.59 2.56 -0.29
N PRO A 202 -17.18 3.86 -0.33
CA PRO A 202 -15.95 4.24 -0.99
C PRO A 202 -14.72 3.56 -0.36
N PRO A 203 -13.74 3.12 -1.19
CA PRO A 203 -12.43 2.67 -0.70
C PRO A 203 -11.77 3.66 0.26
N THR A 204 -10.82 3.18 1.05
CA THR A 204 -9.99 4.06 1.90
C THR A 204 -8.89 4.78 1.11
N PHE A 205 -8.66 4.36 -0.14
CA PHE A 205 -7.70 4.94 -1.09
C PHE A 205 -6.32 5.17 -0.45
N ALA A 206 -5.75 4.11 0.13
CA ALA A 206 -4.37 4.13 0.62
C ALA A 206 -3.40 4.59 -0.47
N GLN A 207 -3.69 4.18 -1.70
CA GLN A 207 -3.10 4.66 -2.93
C GLN A 207 -4.22 4.78 -3.98
N PHE A 208 -4.00 5.55 -5.04
CA PHE A 208 -4.95 5.63 -6.15
C PHE A 208 -4.44 4.80 -7.34
N PRO A 209 -4.98 3.59 -7.59
CA PRO A 209 -4.52 2.74 -8.68
C PRO A 209 -5.11 3.19 -10.01
N LEU A 210 -4.28 3.24 -11.05
CA LEU A 210 -4.65 3.52 -12.43
C LEU A 210 -4.07 2.45 -13.35
N ARG A 211 -4.88 1.92 -14.26
CA ARG A 211 -4.40 0.98 -15.28
C ARG A 211 -3.84 1.72 -16.48
N VAL A 212 -2.63 1.40 -16.87
CA VAL A 212 -1.92 1.94 -18.04
C VAL A 212 -1.46 0.82 -18.98
N GLY A 213 -0.99 1.18 -20.18
CA GLY A 213 -0.49 0.22 -21.17
C GLY A 213 0.93 -0.24 -20.83
N ASP A 214 1.84 0.74 -20.76
CA ASP A 214 3.24 0.57 -20.36
C ASP A 214 3.56 1.41 -19.12
N ARG A 215 3.61 0.74 -17.96
CA ARG A 215 3.80 1.39 -16.66
C ARG A 215 5.12 2.15 -16.56
N GLU A 216 6.21 1.60 -17.08
CA GLU A 216 7.55 2.17 -16.92
C GLU A 216 7.72 3.41 -17.79
N ARG A 217 7.23 3.35 -19.03
CA ARG A 217 7.21 4.52 -19.92
C ARG A 217 6.32 5.64 -19.38
N VAL A 218 5.12 5.32 -18.89
CA VAL A 218 4.23 6.33 -18.28
C VAL A 218 4.86 6.95 -17.03
N GLN A 219 5.48 6.14 -16.17
CA GLN A 219 6.17 6.63 -14.98
C GLN A 219 7.32 7.59 -15.36
N THR A 220 8.11 7.23 -16.37
CA THR A 220 9.21 8.07 -16.89
C THR A 220 8.69 9.37 -17.49
N ALA A 221 7.60 9.33 -18.25
CA ALA A 221 6.98 10.50 -18.83
C ALA A 221 6.44 11.45 -17.75
N LEU A 222 5.72 10.94 -16.75
CA LEU A 222 5.21 11.74 -15.62
C LEU A 222 6.34 12.37 -14.80
N ARG A 223 7.46 11.67 -14.60
CA ARG A 223 8.64 12.21 -13.92
C ARG A 223 9.21 13.45 -14.62
N LYS A 224 9.18 13.52 -15.96
CA LYS A 224 9.59 14.73 -16.71
C LYS A 224 8.73 15.96 -16.38
N HIS A 225 7.52 15.76 -15.88
CA HIS A 225 6.61 16.82 -15.42
C HIS A 225 6.62 17.05 -13.90
N GLY A 226 7.55 16.40 -13.19
CA GLY A 226 7.67 16.47 -11.73
C GLY A 226 6.53 15.75 -11.00
N ILE A 227 5.97 14.69 -11.59
CA ILE A 227 4.90 13.88 -11.00
C ILE A 227 5.46 12.50 -10.64
N GLN A 228 5.44 12.18 -9.34
CA GLN A 228 5.90 10.91 -8.82
C GLN A 228 4.79 9.86 -8.79
N ALA A 229 4.59 9.18 -9.90
CA ALA A 229 3.85 7.93 -9.89
C ALA A 229 4.79 6.76 -9.58
N ARG A 230 4.24 5.69 -8.98
CA ARG A 230 5.03 4.49 -8.62
C ARG A 230 4.37 3.22 -9.13
N ALA A 231 5.15 2.16 -9.25
CA ALA A 231 4.60 0.82 -9.22
C ALA A 231 4.09 0.52 -7.81
N SER A 232 3.16 -0.41 -7.68
CA SER A 232 2.81 -0.95 -6.38
C SER A 232 2.48 -2.41 -6.55
N VAL A 233 3.31 -3.27 -5.95
CA VAL A 233 3.30 -4.72 -6.14
C VAL A 233 3.55 -5.07 -7.63
N PRO A 234 4.76 -4.80 -8.18
CA PRO A 234 5.07 -5.00 -9.60
C PRO A 234 5.19 -6.47 -10.04
N TYR A 235 4.64 -7.41 -9.26
CA TYR A 235 4.67 -8.84 -9.51
C TYR A 235 3.37 -9.50 -9.06
N ALA A 236 2.98 -10.61 -9.68
CA ALA A 236 2.04 -11.53 -9.05
C ALA A 236 2.82 -12.48 -8.13
N CYS A 237 2.21 -12.93 -7.02
CA CYS A 237 2.86 -13.94 -6.16
C CYS A 237 3.23 -15.22 -6.92
N SER A 238 2.47 -15.55 -7.97
CA SER A 238 2.74 -16.68 -8.87
C SER A 238 3.94 -16.48 -9.82
N ASP A 239 4.46 -15.26 -9.91
CA ASP A 239 5.67 -14.94 -10.68
C ASP A 239 6.94 -15.10 -9.83
N LEU A 240 6.81 -15.17 -8.50
CA LEU A 240 7.94 -15.34 -7.58
C LEU A 240 8.58 -16.73 -7.69
N ALA A 241 9.88 -16.79 -7.43
CA ALA A 241 10.61 -18.05 -7.35
C ALA A 241 9.96 -19.02 -6.34
N GLY A 242 9.76 -20.27 -6.75
CA GLY A 242 9.10 -21.31 -5.96
C GLY A 242 7.58 -21.41 -6.13
N TYR A 243 6.95 -20.51 -6.90
CA TYR A 243 5.52 -20.54 -7.22
C TYR A 243 5.22 -20.85 -8.69
N GLU A 244 6.21 -21.36 -9.45
CA GLU A 244 6.13 -21.55 -10.90
C GLU A 244 4.93 -22.43 -11.31
N ALA A 245 4.61 -23.45 -10.51
CA ALA A 245 3.47 -24.35 -10.73
C ALA A 245 2.09 -23.67 -10.66
N HIS A 246 2.03 -22.40 -10.23
CA HIS A 246 0.82 -21.61 -10.08
C HIS A 246 0.73 -20.44 -11.07
N ARG A 247 1.71 -20.25 -11.95
CA ARG A 247 1.78 -19.12 -12.89
C ARG A 247 0.50 -18.97 -13.73
N ASP A 248 0.00 -20.08 -14.28
CA ASP A 248 -1.17 -20.07 -15.15
C ASP A 248 -2.52 -19.97 -14.41
N ARG A 249 -2.50 -20.02 -13.06
CA ARG A 249 -3.74 -19.97 -12.25
C ARG A 249 -4.24 -18.56 -11.99
N CYS A 250 -3.39 -17.55 -12.17
CA CYS A 250 -3.67 -16.17 -11.79
C CYS A 250 -3.39 -15.16 -12.92
N PRO A 251 -3.90 -15.38 -14.17
CA PRO A 251 -3.55 -14.54 -15.32
C PRO A 251 -3.91 -13.06 -15.13
N ASN A 252 -5.02 -12.76 -14.42
CA ASN A 252 -5.40 -11.39 -14.10
C ASN A 252 -4.42 -10.71 -13.14
N ALA A 253 -3.87 -11.44 -12.16
CA ALA A 253 -2.89 -10.89 -11.24
C ALA A 253 -1.60 -10.50 -11.98
N THR A 254 -1.08 -11.39 -12.86
CA THR A 254 0.09 -11.10 -13.69
C THR A 254 -0.16 -9.93 -14.65
N LEU A 255 -1.36 -9.85 -15.24
CA LEU A 255 -1.74 -8.72 -16.09
C LEU A 255 -1.71 -7.39 -15.31
N HIS A 256 -2.31 -7.36 -14.13
CA HIS A 256 -2.42 -6.15 -13.32
C HIS A 256 -1.08 -5.72 -12.70
N ALA A 257 -0.25 -6.67 -12.25
CA ALA A 257 1.10 -6.40 -11.74
C ALA A 257 1.97 -5.59 -12.73
N ARG A 258 1.78 -5.81 -14.04
CA ARG A 258 2.53 -5.11 -15.10
C ARG A 258 1.92 -3.77 -15.51
N ARG A 259 0.64 -3.54 -15.21
CA ARG A 259 -0.15 -2.45 -15.78
C ARG A 259 -0.72 -1.47 -14.76
N ILE A 260 -0.60 -1.73 -13.47
CA ILE A 260 -1.08 -0.80 -12.43
C ILE A 260 0.02 0.20 -12.08
N LEU A 261 -0.29 1.47 -12.28
CA LEU A 261 0.44 2.61 -11.77
C LEU A 261 -0.32 3.17 -10.58
N VAL A 262 0.36 3.50 -9.48
CA VAL A 262 -0.27 4.21 -8.36
C VAL A 262 0.05 5.69 -8.41
N LEU A 263 -1.02 6.50 -8.40
CA LEU A 263 -0.91 7.96 -8.36
C LEU A 263 -0.74 8.45 -6.92
N PRO A 264 -0.09 9.61 -6.72
CA PRO A 264 0.03 10.20 -5.39
C PRO A 264 -1.34 10.45 -4.77
N ASN A 265 -1.52 9.95 -3.55
CA ASN A 265 -2.67 10.23 -2.71
C ASN A 265 -2.21 10.23 -1.25
N TRP A 266 -1.94 11.40 -0.67
CA TRP A 266 -1.55 11.53 0.73
C TRP A 266 -2.44 12.54 1.44
N TYR A 267 -2.53 12.44 2.78
CA TYR A 267 -3.46 13.23 3.60
C TYR A 267 -3.45 14.75 3.34
N GLY A 268 -2.26 15.32 3.14
CA GLY A 268 -2.06 16.75 2.93
C GLY A 268 -2.15 17.21 1.47
N MET A 269 -2.52 16.34 0.53
CA MET A 269 -2.59 16.67 -0.88
C MET A 269 -3.76 17.61 -1.16
N THR A 270 -3.53 18.66 -1.97
CA THR A 270 -4.58 19.61 -2.36
C THR A 270 -5.27 19.15 -3.65
N LEU A 271 -6.50 19.63 -3.87
CA LEU A 271 -7.22 19.36 -5.13
C LEU A 271 -6.52 19.96 -6.36
N SER A 272 -5.79 21.06 -6.19
CA SER A 272 -4.95 21.62 -7.27
C SER A 272 -3.76 20.73 -7.62
N GLN A 273 -3.17 20.05 -6.63
CA GLN A 273 -2.12 19.06 -6.89
C GLN A 273 -2.70 17.83 -7.61
N VAL A 274 -3.91 17.39 -7.24
CA VAL A 274 -4.64 16.33 -7.96
C VAL A 274 -4.85 16.74 -9.42
N ASP A 275 -5.32 17.97 -9.64
CA ASP A 275 -5.55 18.50 -10.99
C ASP A 275 -4.28 18.52 -11.83
N ARG A 276 -3.15 18.95 -11.26
CA ARG A 276 -1.83 18.91 -11.91
C ARG A 276 -1.41 17.49 -12.30
N VAL A 277 -1.68 16.49 -11.45
CA VAL A 277 -1.38 15.09 -11.77
C VAL A 277 -2.21 14.61 -12.96
N VAL A 278 -3.51 14.93 -12.98
CA VAL A 278 -4.40 14.55 -14.09
C VAL A 278 -4.01 15.25 -15.40
N GLU A 279 -3.69 16.54 -15.35
CA GLU A 279 -3.19 17.29 -16.50
C GLU A 279 -1.89 16.69 -17.04
N GLY A 280 -0.97 16.29 -16.16
CA GLY A 280 0.24 15.58 -16.54
C GLY A 280 -0.04 14.24 -17.23
N LEU A 281 -1.01 13.46 -16.71
CA LEU A 281 -1.43 12.20 -17.34
C LEU A 281 -2.02 12.40 -18.74
N ILE A 282 -2.90 13.40 -18.90
CA ILE A 282 -3.50 13.74 -20.20
C ILE A 282 -2.39 14.13 -21.18
N ARG A 283 -1.47 15.01 -20.76
CA ARG A 283 -0.35 15.43 -21.59
C ARG A 283 0.53 14.26 -22.01
N CYS A 284 0.90 13.36 -21.09
CA CYS A 284 1.69 12.19 -21.43
C CYS A 284 0.97 11.28 -22.44
N ARG A 285 -0.36 11.13 -22.33
CA ARG A 285 -1.15 10.34 -23.29
C ARG A 285 -1.21 11.01 -24.65
N ASP A 286 -1.35 12.33 -24.70
CA ASP A 286 -1.44 13.05 -25.96
C ASP A 286 -0.07 13.09 -26.69
N GLU A 287 1.04 13.11 -25.93
CA GLU A 287 2.41 13.03 -26.46
C GLU A 287 2.81 11.59 -26.87
N GLU A 288 2.44 10.59 -26.08
CA GLU A 288 2.74 9.16 -26.30
C GLU A 288 1.45 8.31 -26.14
N PRO A 289 0.55 8.25 -27.13
CA PRO A 289 -0.73 7.54 -26.99
C PRO A 289 -0.58 6.01 -26.90
N ASP A 290 0.52 5.46 -27.42
CA ASP A 290 0.78 4.02 -27.50
C ASP A 290 1.04 3.35 -26.13
N ILE A 291 1.42 4.14 -25.11
CA ILE A 291 1.69 3.63 -23.75
C ILE A 291 0.45 3.62 -22.85
N PHE A 292 -0.68 4.10 -23.34
CA PHE A 292 -1.97 4.03 -22.66
C PHE A 292 -2.84 2.93 -23.30
N PRO A 293 -3.75 2.31 -22.53
CA PRO A 293 -4.61 1.28 -23.09
C PRO A 293 -5.49 1.89 -24.18
N THR A 294 -5.58 1.23 -25.33
CA THR A 294 -6.62 1.53 -26.32
C THR A 294 -7.98 1.16 -25.69
N SER A 295 -8.91 2.12 -25.73
CA SER A 295 -10.30 1.99 -25.28
C SER A 295 -10.99 0.74 -25.82
#